data_AF-J3FRN5-F1
#
_entry.id   AF-J3FRN5-F1
#
_cell.length_a   1.000
_cell.length_b   1.000
_cell.length_c   1.000
_cell.angle_alpha   90.00
_cell.angle_beta   90.00
_cell.angle_gamma   90.00
#
_symmetry.space_group_name_H-M   'P 1'
#
loop_
_entity.id
_entity.type
_entity.pdbx_description
1 polymer ?
#
loop_
_entity_poly.entity_id
_entity_poly.type
_entity_poly.pdbx_seq_one_letter_code
_entity_poly.pdbx_strand_id
1 'polypeptide(L)'
;MSDEQLPLPTPSQEVRQWAMFCHLSALLGIWIPFGTLIGPLILWQMKREMDPFIDAQGKEALNFQITVAIASAICFLLMVVIIGFFLFGLVAIGALVLTIIAGVKANEGFPYRYPFTWRLIK
;
A
#
# COMPACT_ATOMS: atom_id res chain seq x y z
N MET A 1 -19.67 32.21 -5.35
CA MET A 1 -18.43 31.89 -6.07
C MET A 1 -18.13 30.44 -5.77
N SER A 2 -18.51 29.56 -6.68
CA SER A 2 -18.06 28.17 -6.67
C SER A 2 -16.59 28.21 -7.06
N ASP A 3 -15.70 27.95 -6.11
CA ASP A 3 -14.28 27.77 -6.39
C ASP A 3 -14.19 26.66 -7.45
N GLU A 4 -13.88 27.06 -8.68
CA GLU A 4 -13.58 26.17 -9.78
C GLU A 4 -12.26 25.50 -9.39
N GLN A 5 -12.34 24.40 -8.64
CA GLN A 5 -11.17 23.57 -8.33
C GLN A 5 -10.64 23.06 -9.66
N LEU A 6 -9.68 23.81 -10.21
CA LEU A 6 -8.91 23.42 -11.38
C LEU A 6 -8.48 21.96 -11.15
N PRO A 7 -8.76 21.04 -12.08
CA PRO A 7 -8.35 19.66 -11.92
C PRO A 7 -6.86 19.63 -11.62
N LEU A 8 -6.49 19.00 -10.50
CA LEU A 8 -5.09 18.92 -10.10
C LEU A 8 -4.28 18.39 -11.30
N PRO A 9 -3.16 19.03 -11.65
CA PRO A 9 -2.38 18.60 -12.80
C PRO A 9 -1.99 17.14 -12.61
N THR A 10 -2.17 16.33 -13.66
CA THR A 10 -1.79 14.92 -13.64
C THR A 10 -0.33 14.80 -13.20
N PRO A 11 0.00 13.97 -12.20
CA PRO A 11 1.36 13.86 -11.70
C PRO A 11 2.34 13.49 -12.82
N SER A 12 3.58 13.98 -12.74
CA SER A 12 4.63 13.67 -13.72
C SER A 12 4.92 12.17 -13.77
N GLN A 13 5.50 11.68 -14.88
CA GLN A 13 5.82 10.26 -15.00
C GLN A 13 6.73 9.76 -13.87
N GLU A 14 7.74 10.54 -13.47
CA GLU A 14 8.62 10.20 -12.36
C GLU A 14 7.84 10.07 -11.04
N VAL A 15 6.92 11.01 -10.78
CA VAL A 15 6.08 11.01 -9.58
C VAL A 15 5.19 9.77 -9.54
N ARG A 16 4.57 9.41 -10.66
CA ARG A 16 3.74 8.20 -10.79
C ARG A 16 4.54 6.92 -10.58
N GLN A 17 5.77 6.86 -11.08
CA GLN A 17 6.65 5.71 -10.90
C GLN A 17 7.04 5.52 -9.43
N TRP A 18 7.43 6.59 -8.72
CA TRP A 18 7.76 6.49 -7.30
C TRP A 18 6.55 6.13 -6.44
N ALA A 19 5.36 6.66 -6.76
CA ALA A 19 4.12 6.28 -6.09
C ALA A 19 3.77 4.80 -6.34
N MET A 20 3.94 4.30 -7.57
CA MET A 20 3.80 2.87 -7.88
C MET A 20 4.79 2.02 -7.09
N PHE A 21 6.06 2.40 -7.04
CA PHE A 21 7.08 1.64 -6.32
C PHE A 21 6.80 1.57 -4.81
N CYS A 22 6.21 2.61 -4.21
CA CYS A 22 5.77 2.55 -2.82
C CYS A 22 4.79 1.39 -2.54
N HIS A 23 3.92 1.05 -3.49
CA HIS A 23 3.03 -0.11 -3.37
C HIS A 23 3.79 -1.41 -3.67
N LEU A 24 4.48 -1.48 -4.81
CA LEU A 24 5.11 -2.72 -5.29
C LEU A 24 6.29 -3.18 -4.43
N SER A 25 6.94 -2.28 -3.68
CA SER A 25 7.99 -2.65 -2.75
C SER A 25 7.50 -3.54 -1.60
N ALA A 26 6.19 -3.58 -1.32
CA ALA A 26 5.63 -4.52 -0.37
C ALA A 26 5.82 -6.00 -0.80
N LEU A 27 6.00 -6.24 -2.11
CA LEU A 27 6.25 -7.59 -2.65
C LEU A 27 7.64 -8.13 -2.26
N LEU A 28 8.55 -7.28 -1.77
CA LEU A 28 9.81 -7.72 -1.16
C LEU A 28 9.58 -8.69 0.02
N GLY A 29 8.41 -8.59 0.67
CA GLY A 29 7.99 -9.51 1.73
C GLY A 29 7.89 -10.98 1.32
N ILE A 30 7.85 -11.29 0.01
CA ILE A 30 7.86 -12.66 -0.50
C ILE A 30 9.21 -13.34 -0.22
N TRP A 31 10.31 -12.59 -0.30
CA TRP A 31 11.67 -13.13 -0.18
C TRP A 31 12.38 -12.70 1.10
N ILE A 32 12.03 -11.52 1.62
CA ILE A 32 12.71 -10.91 2.75
C ILE A 32 11.72 -10.80 3.93
N PRO A 33 12.02 -11.38 5.10
CA PRO A 33 11.21 -11.20 6.29
C PRO A 33 10.96 -9.72 6.58
N PHE A 34 9.73 -9.35 6.91
CA PHE A 34 9.27 -7.97 7.11
C PHE A 34 9.40 -7.02 5.89
N GLY A 35 9.83 -7.53 4.73
CA GLY A 35 9.96 -6.75 3.49
C GLY A 35 8.66 -6.07 3.05
N THR A 36 7.51 -6.63 3.43
CA THR A 36 6.18 -6.06 3.18
C THR A 36 5.97 -4.69 3.83
N LEU A 37 6.59 -4.44 4.99
CA LEU A 37 6.53 -3.15 5.68
C LEU A 37 7.75 -2.28 5.36
N ILE A 38 8.93 -2.91 5.35
CA ILE A 38 10.21 -2.20 5.16
C ILE A 38 10.29 -1.58 3.77
N GLY A 39 9.85 -2.28 2.72
CA GLY A 39 9.88 -1.78 1.35
C GLY A 39 9.11 -0.46 1.18
N PRO A 40 7.80 -0.42 1.51
CA PRO A 40 7.01 0.80 1.42
C PRO A 40 7.54 1.92 2.32
N LEU A 41 7.97 1.59 3.55
CA LEU A 41 8.50 2.55 4.49
C LEU A 41 9.76 3.26 3.95
N ILE A 42 10.74 2.50 3.45
CA ILE A 42 11.98 3.06 2.91
C ILE A 42 11.67 3.95 1.70
N LEU A 43 10.92 3.44 0.73
CA LEU A 43 10.63 4.20 -0.49
C LEU A 43 9.81 5.46 -0.23
N TRP A 44 8.80 5.37 0.63
CA TRP A 44 8.02 6.53 1.03
C TRP A 44 8.91 7.56 1.71
N GLN A 45 9.75 7.18 2.68
CA GLN A 45 10.62 8.13 3.38
C GLN A 45 11.66 8.77 2.45
N MET A 46 12.16 8.05 1.45
CA MET A 46 13.11 8.60 0.46
C MET A 46 12.48 9.62 -0.50
N LYS A 47 11.16 9.52 -0.76
CA LYS A 47 10.52 10.23 -1.88
C LYS A 47 9.32 11.10 -1.49
N ARG A 48 8.88 11.06 -0.23
CA ARG A 48 7.70 11.80 0.23
C ARG A 48 7.78 13.32 0.08
N GLU A 49 8.98 13.90 0.13
CA GLU A 49 9.16 15.34 -0.01
C GLU A 49 9.17 15.80 -1.48
N MET A 50 9.23 14.86 -2.43
CA MET A 50 9.27 15.16 -3.86
C MET A 50 7.92 15.64 -4.40
N ASP A 51 6.82 15.00 -4.00
CA ASP A 51 5.49 15.34 -4.48
C ASP A 51 4.39 14.87 -3.50
N PRO A 52 3.34 15.67 -3.25
CA PRO A 52 2.23 15.28 -2.38
C PRO A 52 1.53 13.97 -2.80
N PHE A 53 1.52 13.63 -4.09
CA PHE A 53 0.98 12.37 -4.59
C PHE A 53 1.80 11.17 -4.09
N ILE A 54 3.13 11.28 -4.03
CA ILE A 54 4.01 10.24 -3.48
C ILE A 54 3.78 10.12 -1.98
N ASP A 55 3.71 11.24 -1.24
CA ASP A 55 3.43 11.20 0.21
C ASP A 55 2.09 10.50 0.49
N ALA A 56 1.04 10.86 -0.25
CA ALA A 56 -0.28 10.25 -0.10
C ALA A 56 -0.29 8.75 -0.43
N GLN A 57 0.29 8.34 -1.56
CA GLN A 57 0.32 6.93 -1.98
C GLN A 57 1.27 6.08 -1.12
N GLY A 58 2.40 6.64 -0.68
CA GLY A 58 3.33 5.98 0.23
C GLY A 58 2.75 5.73 1.61
N LYS A 59 2.06 6.72 2.19
CA LYS A 59 1.30 6.53 3.44
C LYS A 59 0.21 5.46 3.31
N GLU A 60 -0.53 5.49 2.21
CA GLU A 60 -1.62 4.54 1.96
C GLU A 60 -1.08 3.11 1.77
N ALA A 61 0.04 2.94 1.06
CA ALA A 61 0.75 1.66 0.94
C ALA A 61 1.19 1.14 2.32
N LEU A 62 1.86 1.97 3.11
CA LEU A 62 2.36 1.58 4.42
C LEU A 62 1.23 1.25 5.40
N ASN A 63 0.17 2.06 5.45
CA ASN A 63 -1.02 1.81 6.26
C ASN A 63 -1.69 0.47 5.89
N PHE A 64 -1.78 0.16 4.58
CA PHE A 64 -2.34 -1.12 4.15
C PHE A 64 -1.48 -2.29 4.60
N GLN A 65 -0.15 -2.22 4.45
CA GLN A 65 0.73 -3.32 4.87
C GLN A 65 0.75 -3.49 6.40
N ILE A 66 0.59 -2.41 7.18
CA ILE A 66 0.36 -2.49 8.62
C ILE A 66 -0.96 -3.24 8.90
N THR A 67 -2.02 -2.93 8.17
CA THR A 67 -3.31 -3.61 8.31
C THR A 67 -3.21 -5.10 7.96
N VAL A 68 -2.55 -5.43 6.86
CA VAL A 68 -2.29 -6.83 6.44
C VAL A 68 -1.43 -7.55 7.47
N ALA A 69 -0.42 -6.91 8.05
CA ALA A 69 0.42 -7.51 9.09
C ALA A 69 -0.39 -7.85 10.35
N ILE A 70 -1.28 -6.96 10.79
CA ILE A 70 -2.18 -7.22 11.93
C ILE A 70 -3.15 -8.35 11.60
N ALA A 71 -3.79 -8.33 10.42
CA ALA A 71 -4.68 -9.40 9.98
C ALA A 71 -3.95 -10.75 9.91
N SER A 72 -2.72 -10.75 9.43
CA SER A 72 -1.85 -11.94 9.34
C SER A 72 -1.49 -12.47 10.73
N ALA A 73 -1.18 -11.60 11.69
CA ALA A 73 -0.92 -11.98 13.07
C ALA A 73 -2.16 -12.61 13.74
N ILE A 74 -3.35 -12.06 13.51
CA ILE A 74 -4.61 -12.66 13.99
C ILE A 74 -4.83 -14.04 13.36
N CYS A 75 -4.62 -14.17 12.04
CA CYS A 75 -4.74 -15.46 11.35
C CYS A 75 -3.76 -16.48 11.93
N PHE A 76 -2.53 -16.08 12.23
CA PHE A 76 -1.53 -16.94 12.87
C PHE A 76 -2.00 -17.47 14.23
N LEU A 77 -2.57 -16.62 15.09
CA LEU A 77 -3.16 -17.06 16.36
C LEU A 77 -4.31 -18.06 16.16
N LEU A 78 -5.14 -17.84 15.12
CA LEU A 78 -6.26 -18.72 14.77
C LEU A 78 -5.82 -20.05 14.12
N MET A 79 -4.54 -20.23 13.79
CA MET A 79 -4.04 -21.51 13.26
C MET A 79 -4.16 -22.64 14.29
N VAL A 80 -4.18 -22.32 15.59
CA VAL A 80 -4.39 -23.31 16.68
C VAL A 80 -5.72 -24.07 16.51
N VAL A 81 -6.73 -23.41 15.94
CA VAL A 81 -8.04 -24.02 15.64
C VAL A 81 -8.24 -24.28 14.14
N ILE A 82 -7.15 -24.40 13.38
CA ILE A 82 -7.07 -24.74 11.94
C ILE A 82 -7.62 -23.64 10.99
N ILE A 83 -8.65 -22.88 11.38
CA ILE A 83 -9.26 -21.86 10.51
C ILE A 83 -8.27 -20.76 10.08
N GLY A 84 -7.25 -20.50 10.90
CA GLY A 84 -6.20 -19.53 10.60
C GLY A 84 -5.46 -19.80 9.29
N PHE A 85 -5.30 -21.06 8.87
CA PHE A 85 -4.64 -21.39 7.60
C PHE A 85 -5.43 -20.88 6.39
N PHE A 86 -6.75 -21.09 6.38
CA PHE A 86 -7.62 -20.65 5.29
C PHE A 86 -7.74 -19.12 5.25
N LEU A 87 -7.90 -18.50 6.43
CA LEU A 87 -7.96 -17.04 6.53
C LEU A 87 -6.65 -16.38 6.12
N PHE A 88 -5.50 -16.96 6.51
CA PHE A 88 -4.20 -16.45 6.10
C PHE A 88 -4.03 -16.50 4.58
N GLY A 89 -4.43 -17.61 3.93
CA GLY A 89 -4.42 -17.72 2.48
C GLY A 89 -5.28 -16.65 1.79
N LEU A 90 -6.48 -16.38 2.33
CA LEU A 90 -7.37 -15.32 1.82
C LEU A 90 -6.73 -13.93 1.97
N VAL A 91 -6.16 -13.63 3.14
CA VAL A 91 -5.46 -12.36 3.41
C VAL A 91 -4.28 -12.18 2.47
N ALA A 92 -3.45 -13.22 2.29
CA ALA A 92 -2.27 -13.17 1.44
C ALA A 92 -2.63 -12.90 -0.04
N ILE A 93 -3.62 -13.62 -0.57
CA ILE A 93 -4.09 -13.42 -1.95
C ILE A 93 -4.71 -12.02 -2.12
N GLY A 94 -5.58 -11.62 -1.19
CA GLY A 94 -6.20 -10.29 -1.22
C GLY A 94 -5.17 -9.17 -1.16
N ALA A 95 -4.17 -9.29 -0.26
CA ALA A 95 -3.08 -8.34 -0.13
C ALA A 95 -2.26 -8.24 -1.43
N LEU A 96 -1.91 -9.37 -2.03
CA LEU A 96 -1.17 -9.41 -3.30
C LEU A 96 -1.92 -8.70 -4.43
N VAL A 97 -3.18 -9.07 -4.64
CA VAL A 97 -4.02 -8.51 -5.72
C VAL A 97 -4.20 -7.00 -5.52
N LEU A 98 -4.59 -6.57 -4.32
CA LEU A 98 -4.81 -5.16 -4.05
C LEU A 98 -3.52 -4.34 -4.18
N THR A 99 -2.36 -4.89 -3.77
CA THR A 99 -1.06 -4.22 -3.92
C THR A 99 -0.70 -3.99 -5.38
N ILE A 100 -0.95 -4.98 -6.25
CA ILE A 100 -0.72 -4.85 -7.69
C ILE A 100 -1.66 -3.81 -8.30
N ILE A 101 -2.96 -3.86 -7.98
CA ILE A 101 -3.95 -2.89 -8.47
C ILE A 101 -3.56 -1.46 -8.05
N ALA A 102 -3.17 -1.27 -6.80
CA ALA A 102 -2.74 0.02 -6.27
C ALA A 102 -1.51 0.54 -7.02
N GLY A 103 -0.52 -0.32 -7.26
CA GLY A 103 0.67 0.02 -8.04
C GLY A 103 0.31 0.45 -9.47
N VAL A 104 -0.53 -0.31 -10.17
CA VAL A 104 -1.00 0.02 -11.52
C VAL A 104 -1.74 1.36 -11.53
N LYS A 105 -2.68 1.57 -10.59
CA LYS A 105 -3.45 2.82 -10.49
C LYS A 105 -2.58 4.03 -10.18
N ALA A 106 -1.60 3.87 -9.28
CA ALA A 106 -0.63 4.93 -8.99
C ALA A 106 0.22 5.29 -10.22
N ASN A 107 0.61 4.28 -11.04
CA ASN A 107 1.35 4.51 -12.27
C ASN A 107 0.53 5.23 -13.36
N GLU A 108 -0.79 5.00 -13.39
CA GLU A 108 -1.76 5.75 -14.21
C GLU A 108 -2.00 7.18 -13.68
N GLY A 109 -1.53 7.51 -12.46
CA GLY A 109 -1.70 8.81 -11.83
C GLY A 109 -3.02 8.95 -11.06
N PHE A 110 -3.73 7.84 -10.86
CA PHE A 110 -4.95 7.82 -10.05
C PHE A 110 -4.60 7.49 -8.59
N PRO A 111 -5.09 8.29 -7.62
CA PRO A 111 -4.91 7.97 -6.22
C PRO A 111 -5.68 6.70 -5.89
N TYR A 112 -4.99 5.66 -5.42
CA TYR A 112 -5.62 4.46 -4.93
C TYR A 112 -5.89 4.57 -3.42
N ARG A 113 -7.02 4.02 -2.97
CA ARG A 113 -7.36 3.85 -1.56
C ARG A 113 -7.70 2.38 -1.33
N TYR A 114 -6.93 1.72 -0.49
CA TYR A 114 -7.16 0.32 -0.20
C TYR A 114 -8.47 0.15 0.60
N PRO A 115 -9.28 -0.86 0.27
CA PRO A 115 -10.42 -1.24 1.09
C PRO A 115 -9.93 -1.84 2.41
N PHE A 116 -10.72 -1.68 3.47
CA PHE A 116 -10.46 -2.24 4.81
C PHE A 116 -9.14 -1.81 5.48
N THR A 117 -8.49 -0.75 4.98
CA THR A 117 -7.24 -0.22 5.54
C THR A 117 -7.46 0.64 6.77
N TRP A 118 -6.71 0.34 7.83
CA TRP A 118 -6.56 1.22 8.97
C TRP A 118 -5.50 2.29 8.69
N ARG A 119 -5.92 3.55 8.64
CA ARG A 119 -5.05 4.70 8.32
C ARG A 119 -4.45 5.30 9.59
N LEU A 120 -3.36 4.69 10.08
CA LEU A 120 -2.63 5.15 11.25
C LEU A 120 -1.83 6.43 10.94
N ILE A 121 -1.15 6.43 9.79
CA ILE A 121 -0.36 7.56 9.30
C ILE A 121 -1.27 8.50 8.50
N LYS A 122 -1.31 9.78 8.87
CA LYS A 122 -2.11 10.85 8.26
C LYS A 122 -1.24 11.76 7.39
#